data_AF-A0A1G2YIQ9-F1
#
_entry.id   AF-A0A1G2YIQ9-F1
#
_cell.length_a   1.000
_cell.length_b   1.000
_cell.length_c   1.000
_cell.angle_alpha   90.00
_cell.angle_beta   90.00
_cell.angle_gamma   90.00
#
_symmetry.space_group_name_H-M   'P 1'
#
loop_
_entity.id
_entity.type
_entity.pdbx_description
1 polymer ?
#
loop_
_entity_poly.entity_id
_entity_poly.type
_entity_poly.pdbx_seq_one_letter_code
_entity_poly.pdbx_strand_id
1 'polypeptide(L)'
;MIAKRNNKISGITIIELMIGMVISLIVILAIGQIIADGVKGFENAYIKANGPVVSSSYVAQKRFDRIVRKASYRASRPPVAANNTLDIYYISDPSAYTALDRRVRFYISNGNLLATEYHYRPPNAETTLTTETICSNVSACEFKTNTNDRSAQMILRLTDGSSTITTVASAYMHN
;
A
#
# COMPACT_ATOMS: atom_id res chain seq x y z
N MET A 1 19.62 -32.52 -76.36
CA MET A 1 20.75 -31.77 -75.75
C MET A 1 20.40 -31.47 -74.30
N ILE A 2 21.11 -32.06 -73.34
CA ILE A 2 20.90 -31.85 -71.91
C ILE A 2 22.05 -30.99 -71.39
N ALA A 3 21.74 -29.77 -70.93
CA ALA A 3 22.72 -28.85 -70.37
C ALA A 3 23.13 -29.30 -68.97
N LYS A 4 24.40 -29.70 -68.81
CA LYS A 4 24.99 -30.12 -67.54
C LYS A 4 25.26 -28.87 -66.68
N ARG A 5 24.44 -28.67 -65.65
CA ARG A 5 24.59 -27.56 -64.69
C ARG A 5 25.65 -27.95 -63.65
N ASN A 6 26.83 -27.33 -63.74
CA ASN A 6 27.89 -27.49 -62.76
C ASN A 6 27.55 -26.67 -61.50
N ASN A 7 26.97 -27.31 -60.49
CA ASN A 7 26.83 -26.71 -59.17
C ASN A 7 28.23 -26.70 -58.51
N LYS A 8 28.91 -25.56 -58.55
CA LYS A 8 30.11 -25.32 -57.73
C LYS A 8 29.69 -25.36 -56.27
N ILE A 9 30.11 -26.40 -55.55
CA ILE A 9 29.98 -26.46 -54.09
C ILE A 9 31.08 -25.55 -53.54
N SER A 10 30.71 -24.35 -53.12
CA SER A 10 31.60 -23.39 -52.46
C SER A 10 31.79 -23.80 -51.00
N GLY A 11 33.02 -24.12 -50.60
CA GLY A 11 33.37 -24.32 -49.20
C GLY A 11 33.42 -22.98 -48.45
N ILE A 12 33.07 -22.99 -47.17
CA ILE A 12 33.21 -21.82 -46.28
C ILE A 12 34.71 -21.66 -45.97
N THR A 13 35.23 -20.45 -46.14
CA THR A 13 36.63 -20.15 -45.81
C THR A 13 36.79 -19.96 -44.29
N ILE A 14 37.97 -20.30 -43.74
CA ILE A 14 38.26 -20.11 -42.30
C ILE A 14 38.02 -18.65 -41.87
N ILE A 15 38.31 -17.70 -42.75
CA ILE A 15 38.11 -16.26 -42.50
C ILE A 15 36.62 -15.94 -42.35
N GLU A 16 35.76 -16.45 -43.23
CA GLU A 16 34.31 -16.27 -43.11
C GLU A 16 33.77 -16.87 -41.82
N LEU A 17 34.28 -18.03 -41.40
CA LEU A 17 33.92 -18.64 -40.12
C LEU A 17 34.31 -17.76 -38.93
N MET A 18 35.53 -17.22 -38.93
CA MET A 18 36.00 -16.33 -37.85
C MET A 18 35.17 -15.03 -37.78
N ILE A 19 34.87 -14.42 -38.92
CA ILE A 19 34.02 -13.23 -39.00
C ILE A 19 32.61 -13.56 -38.46
N GLY A 20 32.03 -14.68 -38.87
CA GLY A 20 30.72 -15.13 -38.39
C GLY A 20 30.68 -15.37 -36.87
N MET A 21 31.75 -15.92 -36.29
CA MET A 21 31.85 -16.11 -34.84
C MET A 21 31.88 -14.79 -34.09
N VAL A 22 32.66 -13.81 -34.55
CA VAL A 22 32.75 -12.49 -33.92
C VAL A 22 31.41 -11.75 -33.98
N ILE A 23 30.74 -11.78 -35.14
CA ILE A 23 29.42 -11.15 -35.30
C ILE A 23 28.41 -11.81 -34.36
N SER A 24 28.39 -13.14 -34.28
CA SER A 24 27.48 -13.88 -33.39
C SER A 24 27.72 -13.55 -31.92
N LEU A 25 28.99 -13.41 -31.50
CA LEU A 25 29.33 -13.05 -30.13
C LEU A 25 28.78 -11.67 -29.74
N ILE A 26 28.91 -10.66 -30.62
CA ILE A 26 28.39 -9.31 -30.38
C ILE A 26 26.87 -9.33 -30.21
N VAL A 27 26.16 -10.08 -31.07
CA VAL A 27 24.70 -10.20 -30.99
C VAL A 27 24.26 -10.86 -29.68
N ILE A 28 24.94 -11.93 -29.26
CA ILE A 28 24.63 -12.61 -27.99
C ILE A 28 24.84 -11.67 -26.79
N LEU A 29 25.93 -10.91 -26.77
CA LEU A 29 26.19 -9.94 -25.70
C LEU A 29 25.14 -8.83 -25.66
N ALA A 30 24.74 -8.31 -26.84
CA ALA A 30 23.70 -7.28 -26.92
C ALA A 30 22.35 -7.79 -26.40
N ILE A 31 21.95 -8.99 -26.79
CA ILE A 31 20.72 -9.63 -26.30
C ILE A 31 20.81 -9.86 -24.78
N GLY A 32 21.96 -10.35 -24.29
CA GLY A 32 22.20 -10.58 -22.88
C GLY A 32 22.01 -9.31 -22.04
N GLN A 33 22.53 -8.18 -22.51
CA GLN A 33 22.37 -6.90 -21.83
C GLN A 33 20.91 -6.43 -21.80
N ILE A 34 20.18 -6.55 -22.92
CA ILE A 34 18.75 -6.20 -22.99
C ILE A 34 17.93 -7.05 -22.01
N ILE A 35 18.19 -8.35 -21.93
CA ILE A 35 17.51 -9.24 -20.99
C ILE A 35 17.85 -8.86 -19.55
N ALA A 36 19.12 -8.60 -19.24
CA ALA A 36 19.55 -8.22 -17.90
C ALA A 36 18.88 -6.90 -17.43
N ASP A 37 18.79 -5.91 -18.31
CA ASP A 37 18.13 -4.65 -18.03
C ASP A 37 16.60 -4.84 -17.89
N GLY A 38 16.01 -5.70 -18.72
CA GLY A 38 14.59 -6.08 -18.62
C GLY A 38 14.25 -6.74 -17.28
N VAL A 39 15.07 -7.67 -16.80
CA VAL A 39 14.87 -8.34 -15.50
C VAL A 39 14.94 -7.33 -14.35
N LYS A 40 15.94 -6.44 -14.34
CA LYS A 40 16.06 -5.38 -13.31
C LYS A 40 14.88 -4.42 -13.36
N GLY A 41 14.44 -4.03 -14.56
CA GLY A 41 13.28 -3.17 -14.74
C GLY A 41 12.01 -3.81 -14.21
N PHE A 42 11.79 -5.09 -14.51
CA PHE A 42 10.65 -5.85 -14.01
C PHE A 42 10.69 -6.00 -12.49
N GLU A 43 11.84 -6.34 -11.91
CA GLU A 43 12.00 -6.47 -10.46
C GLU A 43 11.68 -5.16 -9.74
N ASN A 44 12.21 -4.04 -10.23
CA ASN A 44 11.91 -2.71 -9.68
C ASN A 44 10.41 -2.38 -9.78
N ALA A 45 9.78 -2.66 -10.92
CA ALA A 45 8.35 -2.45 -11.10
C ALA A 45 7.52 -3.34 -10.17
N TYR A 46 7.93 -4.60 -10.01
CA TYR A 46 7.26 -5.58 -9.16
C TYR A 46 7.36 -5.18 -7.68
N ILE A 47 8.55 -4.80 -7.20
CA ILE A 47 8.76 -4.31 -5.83
C ILE A 47 7.96 -3.03 -5.61
N LYS A 48 7.90 -2.13 -6.58
CA LYS A 48 7.10 -0.90 -6.44
C LYS A 48 5.59 -1.18 -6.36
N ALA A 49 5.10 -2.20 -7.07
CA ALA A 49 3.69 -2.57 -7.10
C ALA A 49 3.25 -3.47 -5.93
N ASN A 50 4.12 -4.35 -5.45
CA ASN A 50 3.82 -5.33 -4.40
C ASN A 50 4.64 -5.10 -3.12
N GLY A 51 5.32 -3.96 -3.05
CA GLY A 51 6.20 -3.62 -1.96
C GLY A 51 5.45 -3.54 -0.62
N PRO A 52 6.20 -3.62 0.49
CA PRO A 52 5.64 -3.58 1.82
C PRO A 52 4.82 -2.31 2.09
N VAL A 53 5.15 -1.20 1.41
CA VAL A 53 4.42 0.07 1.49
C VAL A 53 3.01 -0.05 0.88
N VAL A 54 2.87 -0.75 -0.25
CA VAL A 54 1.58 -0.95 -0.92
C VAL A 54 0.67 -1.82 -0.05
N SER A 55 1.17 -2.97 0.40
CA SER A 55 0.40 -3.87 1.27
C SER A 55 0.01 -3.21 2.57
N SER A 56 0.91 -2.45 3.20
CA SER A 56 0.63 -1.69 4.42
C SER A 56 -0.45 -0.63 4.21
N SER A 57 -0.43 0.06 3.07
CA SER A 57 -1.44 1.06 2.75
C SER A 57 -2.84 0.45 2.60
N TYR A 58 -2.93 -0.73 1.97
CA TYR A 58 -4.17 -1.46 1.83
C TYR A 58 -4.70 -1.97 3.18
N VAL A 59 -3.82 -2.53 4.02
CA VAL A 59 -4.17 -2.94 5.39
C VAL A 59 -4.69 -1.74 6.19
N ALA A 60 -4.02 -0.59 6.10
CA ALA A 60 -4.42 0.63 6.78
C ALA A 60 -5.81 1.10 6.33
N GLN A 61 -6.07 1.11 5.01
CA GLN A 61 -7.38 1.47 4.47
C GLN A 61 -8.49 0.53 4.97
N LYS A 62 -8.26 -0.79 4.96
CA LYS A 62 -9.27 -1.76 5.43
C LYS A 62 -9.51 -1.68 6.93
N ARG A 63 -8.47 -1.43 7.72
CA ARG A 63 -8.60 -1.22 9.17
C ARG A 63 -9.34 0.05 9.49
N PHE A 64 -9.00 1.14 8.82
CA PHE A 64 -9.70 2.42 8.92
C PHE A 64 -11.20 2.25 8.62
N ASP A 65 -11.56 1.68 7.46
CA ASP A 65 -12.95 1.46 7.06
C ASP A 65 -13.71 0.60 8.08
N ARG A 66 -13.09 -0.49 8.55
CA ARG A 66 -13.71 -1.37 9.57
C ARG A 66 -14.02 -0.62 10.87
N ILE A 67 -13.09 0.17 11.38
CA ILE A 67 -13.27 0.88 12.66
C ILE A 67 -14.29 2.02 12.49
N VAL A 68 -14.23 2.79 11.39
CA VAL A 68 -15.21 3.84 11.12
C VAL A 68 -16.63 3.27 10.99
N ARG A 69 -16.79 2.11 10.35
CA ARG A 69 -18.11 1.45 10.25
C ARG A 69 -18.66 0.97 11.58
N LYS A 70 -17.81 0.58 12.54
CA LYS A 70 -18.22 0.22 13.91
C LYS A 70 -18.81 1.42 14.66
N ALA A 71 -18.40 2.63 14.28
CA ALA A 71 -18.89 3.85 14.89
C ALA A 71 -20.42 3.92 14.81
N SER A 72 -21.06 4.25 15.93
CA SER A 72 -22.51 4.19 15.99
C SER A 72 -23.15 5.51 15.53
N TYR A 73 -24.10 5.45 14.60
CA TYR A 73 -24.96 6.58 14.23
C TYR A 73 -25.90 6.98 15.38
N ARG A 74 -26.28 6.02 16.23
CA ARG A 74 -27.27 6.22 17.31
C ARG A 74 -26.75 7.08 18.44
N ALA A 75 -25.45 7.00 18.69
CA ALA A 75 -24.80 7.71 19.79
C ALA A 75 -24.61 9.22 19.54
N SER A 76 -25.02 9.74 18.37
CA SER A 76 -25.04 11.18 18.04
C SER A 76 -23.69 11.92 18.15
N ARG A 77 -22.57 11.19 18.32
CA ARG A 77 -21.23 11.79 18.39
C ARG A 77 -20.48 11.55 17.09
N PRO A 78 -20.28 12.59 16.26
CA PRO A 78 -19.53 12.44 15.02
C PRO A 78 -18.05 12.12 15.30
N PRO A 79 -17.33 11.56 14.31
CA PRO A 79 -15.89 11.39 14.41
C PRO A 79 -15.23 12.76 14.58
N VAL A 80 -14.23 12.85 15.45
CA VAL A 80 -13.54 14.12 15.74
C VAL A 80 -12.11 14.01 15.25
N ALA A 81 -11.75 14.78 14.23
CA ALA A 81 -10.36 14.96 13.83
C ALA A 81 -9.76 16.21 14.51
N ALA A 82 -8.67 16.02 15.26
CA ALA A 82 -7.91 17.12 15.87
C ALA A 82 -6.43 16.73 16.00
N ASN A 83 -5.51 17.66 15.74
CA ASN A 83 -4.06 17.45 15.93
C ASN A 83 -3.51 16.16 15.27
N ASN A 84 -3.92 15.86 14.03
CA ASN A 84 -3.58 14.60 13.31
C ASN A 84 -4.00 13.32 14.06
N THR A 85 -5.02 13.43 14.91
CA THR A 85 -5.69 12.29 15.53
C THR A 85 -7.13 12.24 15.07
N LEU A 86 -7.69 11.03 15.03
CA LEU A 86 -9.10 10.81 14.76
C LEU A 86 -9.69 9.97 15.88
N ASP A 87 -10.66 10.55 16.57
CA ASP A 87 -11.42 9.86 17.61
C ASP A 87 -12.76 9.37 17.07
N ILE A 88 -13.02 8.10 17.30
CA ILE A 88 -14.23 7.40 16.88
C ILE A 88 -14.88 6.77 18.11
N TYR A 89 -16.18 6.96 18.25
CA TYR A 89 -16.95 6.45 19.38
C TYR A 89 -17.95 5.40 18.92
N TYR A 90 -18.08 4.31 19.67
CA TYR A 90 -19.08 3.28 19.41
C TYR A 90 -19.59 2.62 20.69
N ILE A 91 -20.64 1.82 20.50
CA ILE A 91 -21.29 1.01 21.51
C ILE A 91 -20.79 -0.43 21.30
N SER A 92 -20.16 -1.03 22.31
CA SER A 92 -19.72 -2.43 22.26
C SER A 92 -20.72 -3.39 22.89
N ASP A 93 -21.45 -2.93 23.92
CA ASP A 93 -22.51 -3.71 24.55
C ASP A 93 -23.87 -3.45 23.86
N PRO A 94 -24.46 -4.44 23.16
CA PRO A 94 -25.77 -4.29 22.54
C PRO A 94 -26.90 -3.99 23.54
N SER A 95 -26.67 -4.27 24.83
CA SER A 95 -27.60 -4.00 25.93
C SER A 95 -27.62 -2.52 26.32
N ALA A 96 -26.50 -1.81 26.10
CA ALA A 96 -26.31 -0.41 26.43
C ALA A 96 -26.79 0.48 25.28
N TYR A 97 -28.10 0.46 25.01
CA TYR A 97 -28.73 1.08 23.84
C TYR A 97 -28.48 2.59 23.62
N THR A 98 -27.97 3.30 24.63
CA THR A 98 -27.86 4.77 24.61
C THR A 98 -26.52 5.33 25.07
N ALA A 99 -25.60 4.51 25.59
CA ALA A 99 -24.35 4.98 26.17
C ALA A 99 -23.15 4.55 25.33
N LEU A 100 -22.38 5.52 24.84
CA LEU A 100 -21.04 5.28 24.31
C LEU A 100 -20.18 4.66 25.40
N ASP A 101 -19.58 3.51 25.11
CA ASP A 101 -18.73 2.76 26.04
C ASP A 101 -17.31 2.52 25.49
N ARG A 102 -17.09 2.76 24.18
CA ARG A 102 -15.78 2.65 23.52
C ARG A 102 -15.41 3.92 22.78
N ARG A 103 -14.10 4.18 22.80
CA ARG A 103 -13.42 5.15 21.94
C ARG A 103 -12.24 4.48 21.26
N VAL A 104 -12.09 4.66 19.96
CA VAL A 104 -10.85 4.35 19.25
C VAL A 104 -10.23 5.64 18.78
N ARG A 105 -8.95 5.83 19.10
CA ARG A 105 -8.15 6.94 18.61
C ARG A 105 -7.13 6.44 17.59
N PHE A 106 -7.17 7.00 16.39
CA PHE A 106 -6.06 6.92 15.45
C PHE A 106 -5.08 8.05 15.71
N TYR A 107 -3.79 7.74 15.69
CA TYR A 107 -2.73 8.73 15.82
C TYR A 107 -1.41 8.18 15.26
N ILE A 108 -0.48 9.08 14.96
CA ILE A 108 0.87 8.70 14.57
C ILE A 108 1.77 8.72 15.80
N SER A 109 2.60 7.70 15.97
CA SER A 109 3.68 7.70 16.95
C SER A 109 4.89 6.97 16.39
N ASN A 110 6.08 7.58 16.48
CA ASN A 110 7.35 7.01 16.02
C ASN A 110 7.30 6.45 14.57
N GLY A 111 6.65 7.19 13.65
CA GLY A 111 6.51 6.77 12.24
C GLY A 111 5.53 5.61 12.01
N ASN A 112 4.71 5.26 13.01
CA ASN A 112 3.67 4.23 12.90
C ASN A 112 2.29 4.85 13.04
N LEU A 113 1.33 4.36 12.24
CA LEU A 113 -0.08 4.63 12.45
C LEU A 113 -0.61 3.63 13.47
N LEU A 114 -1.06 4.14 14.61
CA LEU A 114 -1.61 3.36 15.69
C LEU A 114 -3.12 3.59 15.78
N ALA A 115 -3.84 2.55 16.19
CA ALA A 115 -5.20 2.65 16.71
C ALA A 115 -5.23 2.13 18.14
N THR A 116 -5.60 3.00 19.08
CA THR A 116 -5.78 2.62 20.48
C THR A 116 -7.25 2.64 20.83
N GLU A 117 -7.74 1.53 21.35
CA GLU A 117 -9.08 1.38 21.89
C GLU A 117 -9.08 1.65 23.39
N TYR A 118 -10.08 2.38 23.85
CA TYR A 118 -10.31 2.77 25.23
C TYR A 118 -11.71 2.39 25.66
N HIS A 119 -11.88 2.04 26.94
CA HIS A 119 -13.18 2.19 27.58
C HIS A 119 -13.48 3.67 27.75
N TYR A 120 -14.64 4.09 27.28
CA TYR A 120 -15.13 5.45 27.38
C TYR A 120 -16.29 5.48 28.38
N ARG A 121 -16.04 5.91 29.61
CA ARG A 121 -17.07 6.13 30.63
C ARG A 121 -16.95 7.57 31.16
N PRO A 122 -17.56 8.55 30.48
CA PRO A 122 -17.57 9.92 30.98
C PRO A 122 -18.28 9.95 32.35
N PRO A 123 -17.82 10.73 33.34
CA PRO A 123 -16.71 11.70 33.27
C PRO A 123 -15.33 11.13 33.69
N ASN A 124 -15.24 9.86 34.07
CA ASN A 124 -14.13 9.34 34.87
C ASN A 124 -13.35 8.24 34.16
N ALA A 125 -12.11 8.58 33.82
CA ALA A 125 -11.01 7.73 33.35
C ALA A 125 -11.24 6.98 32.02
N GLU A 126 -10.34 7.22 31.07
CA GLU A 126 -10.18 6.37 29.90
C GLU A 126 -9.17 5.27 30.25
N THR A 127 -9.62 4.03 30.20
CA THR A 127 -8.72 2.88 30.37
C THR A 127 -8.38 2.34 28.99
N THR A 128 -7.10 2.38 28.65
CA THR A 128 -6.58 1.73 27.44
C THR A 128 -6.88 0.24 27.50
N LEU A 129 -7.48 -0.28 26.42
CA LEU A 129 -7.77 -1.69 26.28
C LEU A 129 -6.70 -2.36 25.44
N THR A 130 -6.51 -1.82 24.24
CA THR A 130 -5.64 -2.39 23.22
C THR A 130 -5.03 -1.26 22.41
N THR A 131 -3.78 -1.42 22.00
CA THR A 131 -3.13 -0.58 21.00
C THR A 131 -2.65 -1.49 19.89
N GLU A 132 -3.13 -1.24 18.68
CA GLU A 132 -2.73 -1.96 17.46
C GLU A 132 -1.89 -1.04 16.59
N THR A 133 -0.73 -1.53 16.16
CA THR A 133 0.02 -0.91 15.07
C THR A 133 -0.61 -1.32 13.75
N ILE A 134 -1.21 -0.35 13.04
CA ILE A 134 -1.89 -0.60 11.77
C ILE A 134 -0.89 -0.70 10.63
N CYS A 135 0.02 0.26 10.55
CA CYS A 135 1.10 0.25 9.57
C CYS A 135 2.30 1.07 10.07
N SER A 136 3.47 0.73 9.56
CA SER A 136 4.73 1.43 9.79
C SER A 136 5.10 2.31 8.60
N ASN A 137 6.23 3.02 8.70
CA ASN A 137 6.79 3.85 7.62
C ASN A 137 5.88 5.02 7.22
N VAL A 138 5.16 5.59 8.19
CA VAL A 138 4.29 6.74 8.00
C VAL A 138 5.12 8.02 7.98
N SER A 139 5.07 8.72 6.85
CA SER A 139 5.68 10.05 6.69
C SER A 139 4.71 11.19 6.98
N ALA A 140 3.43 10.99 6.68
CA ALA A 140 2.37 11.92 7.01
C ALA A 140 1.03 11.18 7.14
N CYS A 141 0.15 11.65 8.01
CA CYS A 141 -1.24 11.22 8.05
C CYS A 141 -2.09 12.43 8.44
N GLU A 142 -3.14 12.68 7.66
CA GLU A 142 -4.13 13.71 7.92
C GLU A 142 -5.50 13.05 8.03
N PHE A 143 -6.27 13.46 9.04
CA PHE A 143 -7.65 13.04 9.19
C PHE A 143 -8.57 14.24 8.92
N LYS A 144 -9.59 13.99 8.11
CA LYS A 144 -10.64 14.97 7.80
C LYS A 144 -11.98 14.41 8.22
N THR A 145 -12.71 15.21 8.97
CA THR A 145 -14.08 14.94 9.37
C THR A 145 -14.88 16.21 9.14
N ASN A 146 -16.09 16.09 8.64
CA ASN A 146 -17.00 17.23 8.62
C ASN A 146 -17.90 17.11 9.86
N THR A 147 -18.01 18.19 10.65
CA THR A 147 -18.68 18.22 11.96
C THR A 147 -20.15 17.82 11.90
N ASN A 148 -20.77 17.90 10.72
CA ASN A 148 -22.16 17.50 10.47
C ASN A 148 -22.30 16.22 9.63
N ASP A 149 -21.18 15.61 9.23
CA ASP A 149 -21.19 14.42 8.38
C ASP A 149 -20.79 13.19 9.19
N ARG A 150 -21.37 12.05 8.81
CA ARG A 150 -21.10 10.74 9.39
C ARG A 150 -19.98 10.04 8.66
N SER A 151 -19.04 10.82 8.14
CA SER A 151 -17.93 10.36 7.33
C SER A 151 -16.61 10.80 7.93
N ALA A 152 -15.61 9.94 7.78
CA ALA A 152 -14.24 10.26 8.11
C ALA A 152 -13.37 9.90 6.90
N GLN A 153 -12.40 10.77 6.64
CA GLN A 153 -11.38 10.57 5.62
C GLN A 153 -10.00 10.54 6.27
N MET A 154 -9.18 9.62 5.80
CA MET A 154 -7.76 9.50 6.13
C MET A 154 -6.95 9.70 4.86
N ILE A 155 -5.98 10.60 4.91
CA ILE A 155 -4.98 10.82 3.87
C ILE A 155 -3.65 10.37 4.46
N LEU A 156 -3.23 9.16 4.09
CA LEU A 156 -2.04 8.51 4.63
C LEU A 156 -0.91 8.53 3.60
N ARG A 157 0.28 8.96 4.00
CA ARG A 157 1.48 8.94 3.18
C ARG A 157 2.54 8.04 3.80
N LEU A 158 2.93 7.00 3.07
CA LEU A 158 3.93 6.03 3.49
C LEU A 158 5.20 6.17 2.64
N THR A 159 6.37 6.00 3.25
CA THR A 159 7.65 5.99 2.53
C THR A 159 8.64 5.00 3.12
N ASP A 160 9.29 4.21 2.27
CA ASP A 160 10.39 3.30 2.64
C ASP A 160 11.78 3.87 2.31
N GLY A 161 11.86 5.18 2.02
CA GLY A 161 13.09 5.85 1.58
C GLY A 161 13.38 5.73 0.08
N SER A 162 12.84 4.74 -0.61
CA SER A 162 12.98 4.55 -2.06
C SER A 162 11.72 4.96 -2.84
N SER A 163 10.57 4.74 -2.21
CA SER A 163 9.24 4.91 -2.78
C SER A 163 8.36 5.65 -1.80
N THR A 164 7.40 6.40 -2.33
CA THR A 164 6.39 7.11 -1.55
C THR A 164 5.03 6.85 -2.14
N ILE A 165 4.07 6.47 -1.29
CA ILE A 165 2.68 6.22 -1.68
C ILE A 165 1.78 7.09 -0.83
N THR A 166 0.78 7.71 -1.47
CA THR A 166 -0.30 8.40 -0.78
C THR A 166 -1.60 7.64 -1.01
N THR A 167 -2.29 7.33 0.09
CA THR A 167 -3.53 6.56 0.09
C THR A 167 -4.60 7.37 0.78
N VAL A 168 -5.71 7.56 0.08
CA VAL A 168 -6.90 8.22 0.63
C VAL A 168 -7.94 7.16 0.92
N ALA A 169 -8.39 7.10 2.16
CA ALA A 169 -9.47 6.23 2.61
C ALA A 169 -10.62 7.10 3.10
N SER A 170 -11.83 6.84 2.63
CA SER A 170 -13.05 7.50 3.13
C SER A 170 -14.01 6.41 3.59
N ALA A 171 -14.63 6.61 4.74
CA ALA A 171 -15.56 5.64 5.31
C ALA A 171 -16.72 6.36 6.00
N TYR A 172 -17.88 5.71 6.01
CA TYR A 172 -19.10 6.20 6.66
C TYR A 172 -19.43 5.34 7.87
N MET A 173 -19.94 5.99 8.92
CA MET A 173 -20.47 5.32 10.10
C MET A 173 -21.73 4.54 9.71
N HIS A 174 -21.90 3.33 10.23
CA HIS A 174 -22.98 2.45 9.79
C HIS A 174 -23.88 1.92 10.94
N ASN A 175 -23.39 1.90 12.19
CA ASN A 175 -24.00 1.06 13.25
C ASN A 175 -25.00 1.72 14.19
#